data_AF-A0A540N9B9-F1
#
_entry.id   AF-A0A540N9B9-F1
#
_cell.length_a   1.000
_cell.length_b   1.000
_cell.length_c   1.000
_cell.angle_alpha   90.00
_cell.angle_beta   90.00
_cell.angle_gamma   90.00
#
_symmetry.space_group_name_H-M   'P 1'
#
loop_
_entity.id
_entity.type
_entity.pdbx_description
1 polymer ?
#
loop_
_entity_poly.entity_id
_entity_poly.type
_entity_poly.pdbx_seq_one_letter_code
_entity_poly.pdbx_strand_id
1 'polypeptide(L)'
;MDTPDEERRLFEHVTCNISASVDEVTVPGSLALDLIEQTEVEVDRLDQLKSSRMKEIAFKKQAELEEIFARAHVEIDTEAAREKIMELIDSGNVEPTELLADMDDQIAKAKDEALSRKDILDKVEKWMSACEEESWLEDYNRDENRYNASRGAHLNLKRAEKARILVNKIPALVDTLVAKTRGWEEERGISFTYDGVPLLAMLDEYAMLRQEREEGKRRMRDQKKYQELQHAEQETIFGSKPSPARPVGTKKVVGPRANGGPNGTPSRRLSLNAHQNGSRSVVKDGKRDLRPVAPMNYVEMAKEDAASHISGTDTVPASP
;
A
#
# COMPACT_ATOMS: atom_id res chain seq x y z
N MET A 1 -18.55 33.01 15.83
CA MET A 1 -19.95 32.57 16.03
C MET A 1 -20.86 32.99 14.89
N ASP A 2 -20.52 34.06 14.16
CA ASP A 2 -21.15 34.43 12.88
C ASP A 2 -22.68 34.60 12.94
N THR A 3 -23.18 34.93 14.14
CA THR A 3 -24.58 35.22 14.43
C THR A 3 -25.12 36.28 13.47
N PRO A 4 -26.29 36.10 12.83
CA PRO A 4 -26.89 37.08 11.94
C PRO A 4 -27.14 38.44 12.61
N ASP A 5 -27.06 39.53 11.84
CA ASP A 5 -27.33 40.89 12.36
C ASP A 5 -28.75 41.05 12.91
N GLU A 6 -29.72 40.31 12.35
CA GLU A 6 -31.11 40.30 12.81
C GLU A 6 -31.24 39.74 14.24
N GLU A 7 -30.54 38.65 14.54
CA GLU A 7 -30.48 38.07 15.89
C GLU A 7 -29.74 39.00 16.87
N ARG A 8 -28.64 39.64 16.43
CA ARG A 8 -27.87 40.58 17.28
C ARG A 8 -28.69 41.82 17.69
N ARG A 9 -29.47 42.38 16.76
CA ARG A 9 -30.31 43.56 17.02
C ARG A 9 -31.32 43.37 18.15
N LEU A 10 -31.79 42.13 18.36
CA LEU A 10 -32.69 41.81 19.46
C LEU A 10 -32.09 42.14 20.84
N PHE A 11 -30.77 42.03 20.99
CA PHE A 11 -30.03 42.27 22.25
C PHE A 11 -29.13 43.51 22.21
N GLU A 12 -29.24 44.36 21.20
CA GLU A 12 -28.46 45.61 21.06
C GLU A 12 -28.70 46.56 22.25
N HIS A 13 -29.96 46.63 22.71
CA HIS A 13 -30.35 47.43 23.88
C HIS A 13 -29.78 46.94 25.22
N VAL A 14 -29.38 45.67 25.31
CA VAL A 14 -28.69 45.08 26.48
C VAL A 14 -27.18 45.29 26.36
N THR A 15 -26.62 44.99 25.18
CA THR A 15 -25.17 45.08 24.93
C THR A 15 -24.63 46.51 25.01
N CYS A 16 -25.42 47.53 24.65
CA CYS A 16 -25.09 48.93 24.89
C CYS A 16 -24.86 49.27 26.37
N ASN A 17 -25.54 48.58 27.30
CA ASN A 17 -25.42 48.86 28.74
C ASN A 17 -24.14 48.25 29.37
N ILE A 18 -23.47 47.31 28.70
CA ILE A 18 -22.25 46.63 29.22
C ILE A 18 -21.12 47.64 29.49
N SER A 19 -21.05 48.71 28.69
CA SER A 19 -20.04 49.77 28.81
C SER A 19 -20.58 51.06 29.44
N ALA A 20 -21.86 51.10 29.82
CA ALA A 20 -22.50 52.28 30.39
C ALA A 20 -22.23 52.38 31.90
N SER A 21 -22.02 53.59 32.39
CA SER A 21 -22.01 53.87 33.83
C SER A 21 -23.44 53.91 34.39
N VAL A 22 -23.58 53.76 35.72
CA VAL A 22 -24.89 53.71 36.39
C VAL A 22 -25.75 54.94 36.10
N ASP A 23 -25.14 56.12 35.98
CA ASP A 23 -25.83 57.39 35.70
C ASP A 23 -26.28 57.54 34.24
N GLU A 24 -25.73 56.72 33.32
CA GLU A 24 -26.08 56.74 31.88
C GLU A 24 -27.27 55.82 31.56
N VAL A 25 -27.57 54.83 32.42
CA VAL A 25 -28.69 53.89 32.27
C VAL A 25 -30.00 54.55 32.73
N THR A 26 -30.45 55.57 31.97
CA THR A 26 -31.60 56.42 32.31
C THR A 26 -32.94 55.95 31.74
N VAL A 27 -32.95 54.95 30.86
CA VAL A 27 -34.17 54.45 30.19
C VAL A 27 -35.00 53.59 31.16
N PRO A 28 -36.27 53.94 31.44
CA PRO A 28 -37.12 53.13 32.31
C PRO A 28 -37.30 51.70 31.77
N GLY A 29 -37.10 50.69 32.62
CA GLY A 29 -37.21 49.28 32.24
C GLY A 29 -35.96 48.65 31.62
N SER A 30 -34.87 49.40 31.44
CA SER A 30 -33.57 48.90 30.92
C SER A 30 -32.91 47.79 31.75
N LEU A 31 -33.32 47.63 33.01
CA LEU A 31 -32.90 46.57 33.93
C LEU A 31 -34.14 45.88 34.56
N ALA A 32 -35.22 45.75 33.80
CA ALA A 32 -36.40 45.02 34.25
C ALA A 32 -36.11 43.51 34.39
N LEU A 33 -36.75 42.84 35.34
CA LEU A 33 -36.44 41.45 35.70
C LEU A 33 -36.70 40.47 34.55
N ASP A 34 -37.74 40.71 33.77
CA ASP A 34 -38.10 39.96 32.56
C ASP A 34 -37.03 40.09 31.45
N LEU A 35 -36.41 41.27 31.32
CA LEU A 35 -35.31 41.48 30.39
C LEU A 35 -34.00 40.79 30.85
N ILE A 36 -33.75 40.77 32.17
CA ILE A 36 -32.61 40.06 32.74
C ILE A 36 -32.79 38.54 32.52
N GLU A 37 -33.96 37.99 32.85
CA GLU A 37 -34.31 36.58 32.61
C GLU A 37 -34.19 36.21 31.11
N GLN A 38 -34.68 37.06 30.21
CA GLN A 38 -34.51 36.85 28.76
C GLN A 38 -33.02 36.85 28.33
N THR A 39 -32.20 37.69 28.95
CA THR A 39 -30.76 37.78 28.66
C THR A 39 -30.02 36.55 29.18
N GLU A 40 -30.33 36.08 30.40
CA GLU A 40 -29.75 34.86 30.98
C GLU A 40 -30.03 33.63 30.09
N VAL A 41 -31.28 33.47 29.63
CA VAL A 41 -31.67 32.38 28.72
C VAL A 41 -30.94 32.44 27.37
N GLU A 42 -30.69 33.64 26.83
CA GLU A 42 -29.92 33.78 25.59
C GLU A 42 -28.43 33.50 25.79
N VAL A 43 -27.84 33.87 26.94
CA VAL A 43 -26.45 33.51 27.28
C VAL A 43 -26.30 32.00 27.36
N ASP A 44 -27.19 31.30 28.08
CA ASP A 44 -27.22 29.84 28.15
C ASP A 44 -27.33 29.20 26.75
N ARG A 45 -28.20 29.75 25.88
CA ARG A 45 -28.35 29.28 24.49
C ARG A 45 -27.07 29.48 23.68
N LEU A 46 -26.40 30.63 23.84
CA LEU A 46 -25.16 30.95 23.15
C LEU A 46 -23.99 30.09 23.63
N ASP A 47 -23.92 29.76 24.92
CA ASP A 47 -22.90 28.85 25.46
C ASP A 47 -23.13 27.40 25.02
N GLN A 48 -24.38 26.93 24.95
CA GLN A 48 -24.71 25.64 24.32
C GLN A 48 -24.32 25.62 22.83
N LEU A 49 -24.58 26.71 22.09
CA LEU A 49 -24.19 26.85 20.69
C LEU A 49 -22.66 26.89 20.53
N LYS A 50 -21.95 27.56 21.43
CA LYS A 50 -20.48 27.65 21.49
C LYS A 50 -19.86 26.28 21.76
N SER A 51 -20.37 25.53 22.74
CA SER A 51 -19.97 24.14 23.02
C SER A 51 -20.22 23.22 21.81
N SER A 52 -21.41 23.27 21.23
CA SER A 52 -21.77 22.49 20.03
C SER A 52 -20.84 22.76 18.85
N ARG A 53 -20.54 24.04 18.56
CA ARG A 53 -19.58 24.43 17.51
C ARG A 53 -18.14 24.04 17.86
N MET A 54 -17.75 24.11 19.13
CA MET A 54 -16.43 23.64 19.56
C MET A 54 -16.25 22.15 19.29
N LYS A 55 -17.24 21.31 19.66
CA LYS A 55 -17.24 19.87 19.36
C LYS A 55 -17.12 19.60 17.86
N GLU A 56 -17.86 20.32 17.03
CA GLU A 56 -17.80 20.18 15.57
C GLU A 56 -16.40 20.47 15.01
N ILE A 57 -15.74 21.53 15.48
CA ILE A 57 -14.40 21.92 15.02
C ILE A 57 -13.34 20.95 15.57
N ALA A 58 -13.43 20.57 16.85
CA ALA A 58 -12.54 19.62 17.48
C ALA A 58 -12.60 18.25 16.78
N PHE A 59 -13.79 17.71 16.49
CA PHE A 59 -13.90 16.45 15.75
C PHE A 59 -13.36 16.52 14.31
N LYS A 60 -13.41 17.68 13.64
CA LYS A 60 -12.75 17.85 12.33
C LYS A 60 -11.23 17.81 12.44
N LYS A 61 -10.65 18.51 13.43
CA LYS A 61 -9.20 18.46 13.72
C LYS A 61 -8.75 17.04 14.11
N GLN A 62 -9.53 16.38 14.95
CA GLN A 62 -9.29 15.00 15.39
C GLN A 62 -9.33 14.01 14.20
N ALA A 63 -10.26 14.19 13.25
CA ALA A 63 -10.30 13.38 12.03
C ALA A 63 -9.10 13.63 11.11
N GLU A 64 -8.58 14.87 11.01
CA GLU A 64 -7.32 15.15 10.30
C GLU A 64 -6.13 14.44 10.98
N LEU A 65 -6.06 14.49 12.31
CA LEU A 65 -5.04 13.81 13.11
C LEU A 65 -5.07 12.28 12.89
N GLU A 66 -6.27 11.68 12.94
CA GLU A 66 -6.51 10.27 12.66
C GLU A 66 -6.07 9.87 11.24
N GLU A 67 -6.42 10.67 10.22
CA GLU A 67 -6.00 10.41 8.84
C GLU A 67 -4.47 10.45 8.68
N ILE A 68 -3.78 11.36 9.36
CA ILE A 68 -2.31 11.46 9.32
C ILE A 68 -1.68 10.20 9.94
N PHE A 69 -2.15 9.78 11.12
CA PHE A 69 -1.62 8.59 11.79
C PHE A 69 -1.92 7.30 11.02
N ALA A 70 -3.12 7.14 10.45
CA ALA A 70 -3.48 6.02 9.60
C ALA A 70 -2.57 5.92 8.36
N ARG A 71 -2.33 7.04 7.67
CA ARG A 71 -1.37 7.09 6.54
C ARG A 71 0.09 6.85 6.95
N ALA A 72 0.42 7.08 8.22
CA ALA A 72 1.72 6.80 8.79
C ALA A 72 1.84 5.38 9.39
N HIS A 73 0.80 4.54 9.31
CA HIS A 73 0.74 3.23 9.96
C HIS A 73 1.02 3.28 11.48
N VAL A 74 0.52 4.32 12.14
CA VAL A 74 0.56 4.50 13.59
C VAL A 74 -0.83 4.21 14.15
N GLU A 75 -0.91 3.24 15.06
CA GLU A 75 -2.15 2.88 15.72
C GLU A 75 -2.46 3.87 16.85
N ILE A 76 -3.71 4.34 16.91
CA ILE A 76 -4.20 5.25 17.95
C ILE A 76 -5.60 4.82 18.41
N ASP A 77 -5.88 5.02 19.69
CA ASP A 77 -7.22 4.81 20.25
C ASP A 77 -8.14 5.97 19.85
N THR A 78 -8.85 5.77 18.74
CA THR A 78 -9.77 6.74 18.14
C THR A 78 -10.98 7.01 19.05
N GLU A 79 -11.47 6.00 19.78
CA GLU A 79 -12.65 6.15 20.63
C GLU A 79 -12.27 6.93 21.90
N ALA A 80 -11.21 6.51 22.60
CA ALA A 80 -10.74 7.21 23.80
C ALA A 80 -10.29 8.66 23.51
N ALA A 81 -9.69 8.92 22.35
CA ALA A 81 -9.34 10.30 21.96
C ALA A 81 -10.58 11.19 21.77
N ARG A 82 -11.65 10.66 21.17
CA ARG A 82 -12.90 11.39 20.94
C ARG A 82 -13.72 11.55 22.22
N GLU A 83 -13.75 10.55 23.10
CA GLU A 83 -14.35 10.65 24.43
C GLU A 83 -13.65 11.73 25.26
N LYS A 84 -12.31 11.73 25.31
CA LYS A 84 -11.53 12.75 26.00
C LYS A 84 -11.82 14.17 25.50
N ILE A 85 -11.97 14.37 24.19
CA ILE A 85 -12.37 15.67 23.61
C ILE A 85 -13.77 16.07 24.08
N MET A 86 -14.72 15.13 24.09
CA MET A 86 -16.08 15.37 24.58
C MET A 86 -16.08 15.80 26.04
N GLU A 87 -15.39 15.04 26.91
CA GLU A 87 -15.29 15.32 28.35
C GLU A 87 -14.66 16.68 28.64
N LEU A 88 -13.58 17.04 27.94
CA LEU A 88 -12.92 18.34 28.11
C LEU A 88 -13.87 19.50 27.80
N ILE A 89 -14.63 19.41 26.71
CA ILE A 89 -15.57 20.45 26.28
C ILE A 89 -16.80 20.51 27.22
N ASP A 90 -17.38 19.36 27.58
CA ASP A 90 -18.55 19.31 28.46
C ASP A 90 -18.25 19.67 29.91
N SER A 91 -17.00 19.54 30.35
CA SER A 91 -16.57 20.02 31.66
C SER A 91 -16.53 21.55 31.79
N GLY A 92 -16.54 22.29 30.67
CA GLY A 92 -16.44 23.76 30.63
C GLY A 92 -15.10 24.33 31.11
N ASN A 93 -14.13 23.48 31.48
CA ASN A 93 -12.88 23.91 32.14
C ASN A 93 -11.75 24.34 31.18
N VAL A 94 -11.96 24.25 29.86
CA VAL A 94 -10.93 24.54 28.86
C VAL A 94 -11.39 25.69 27.97
N GLU A 95 -10.52 26.69 27.76
CA GLU A 95 -10.80 27.80 26.87
C GLU A 95 -10.78 27.33 25.41
N PRO A 96 -11.86 27.54 24.62
CA PRO A 96 -11.94 27.33 23.18
C PRO A 96 -10.66 27.55 22.37
N THR A 97 -9.98 28.67 22.62
CA THR A 97 -8.81 29.08 21.84
C THR A 97 -7.59 28.22 22.17
N GLU A 98 -7.44 27.81 23.42
CA GLU A 98 -6.34 26.96 23.91
C GLU A 98 -6.51 25.53 23.38
N LEU A 99 -7.72 24.95 23.51
CA LEU A 99 -8.03 23.61 22.99
C LEU A 99 -7.72 23.49 21.49
N LEU A 100 -8.17 24.46 20.69
CA LEU A 100 -7.95 24.41 19.24
C LEU A 100 -6.47 24.60 18.86
N ALA A 101 -5.71 25.39 19.62
CA ALA A 101 -4.26 25.53 19.44
C ALA A 101 -3.53 24.23 19.79
N ASP A 102 -3.85 23.59 20.92
CA ASP A 102 -3.30 22.29 21.33
C ASP A 102 -3.56 21.18 20.29
N MET A 103 -4.72 21.21 19.64
CA MET A 103 -5.04 20.29 18.56
C MET A 103 -4.26 20.59 17.27
N ASP A 104 -4.05 21.86 16.92
CA ASP A 104 -3.18 22.23 15.80
C ASP A 104 -1.71 21.83 16.05
N ASP A 105 -1.25 21.95 17.28
CA ASP A 105 0.05 21.49 17.75
C ASP A 105 0.21 19.95 17.65
N GLN A 106 -0.85 19.20 17.98
CA GLN A 106 -0.88 17.74 17.80
C GLN A 106 -0.86 17.35 16.33
N ILE A 107 -1.62 18.04 15.47
CA ILE A 107 -1.62 17.85 14.02
C ILE A 107 -0.23 18.16 13.43
N ALA A 108 0.44 19.21 13.89
CA ALA A 108 1.81 19.54 13.47
C ALA A 108 2.80 18.41 13.85
N LYS A 109 2.76 17.95 15.10
CA LYS A 109 3.58 16.83 15.59
C LYS A 109 3.32 15.54 14.81
N ALA A 110 2.07 15.24 14.46
CA ALA A 110 1.71 14.09 13.64
C ALA A 110 2.22 14.20 12.18
N LYS A 111 2.23 15.41 11.60
CA LYS A 111 2.82 15.66 10.28
C LYS A 111 4.34 15.43 10.29
N ASP A 112 5.04 15.89 11.31
CA ASP A 112 6.48 15.64 11.49
C ASP A 112 6.76 14.15 11.74
N GLU A 113 5.91 13.46 12.50
CA GLU A 113 5.97 12.02 12.72
C GLU A 113 5.86 11.24 11.41
N ALA A 114 4.82 11.54 10.62
CA ALA A 114 4.59 10.93 9.30
C ALA A 114 5.75 11.21 8.33
N LEU A 115 6.34 12.42 8.35
CA LEU A 115 7.52 12.75 7.56
C LEU A 115 8.75 11.93 7.99
N SER A 116 8.96 11.72 9.30
CA SER A 116 10.07 10.91 9.81
C SER A 116 9.97 9.43 9.43
N ARG A 117 8.74 8.89 9.40
CA ARG A 117 8.45 7.48 9.07
C ARG A 117 8.47 7.21 7.57
N LYS A 118 8.31 8.25 6.74
CA LYS A 118 8.11 8.15 5.28
C LYS A 118 9.12 7.26 4.55
N ASP A 119 10.42 7.45 4.72
CA ASP A 119 11.44 6.69 3.96
C ASP A 119 11.55 5.22 4.40
N ILE A 120 11.08 4.89 5.61
CA ILE A 120 10.86 3.50 6.04
C ILE A 120 9.60 2.94 5.37
N LEU A 121 8.46 3.65 5.42
CA LEU A 121 7.20 3.22 4.81
C LEU A 121 7.30 3.05 3.28
N ASP A 122 7.95 3.98 2.59
CA ASP A 122 8.31 3.92 1.16
C ASP A 122 9.12 2.65 0.83
N LYS A 123 9.82 2.04 1.81
CA LYS A 123 10.55 0.77 1.65
C LYS A 123 9.73 -0.44 2.05
N VAL A 124 8.87 -0.32 3.06
CA VAL A 124 7.88 -1.37 3.40
C VAL A 124 6.97 -1.63 2.19
N GLU A 125 6.42 -0.60 1.55
CA GLU A 125 5.62 -0.72 0.32
C GLU A 125 6.39 -1.50 -0.78
N LYS A 126 7.62 -1.07 -1.08
CA LYS A 126 8.48 -1.72 -2.09
C LYS A 126 8.82 -3.17 -1.73
N TRP A 127 8.92 -3.49 -0.45
CA TRP A 127 9.18 -4.84 0.05
C TRP A 127 7.94 -5.71 -0.08
N MET A 128 6.77 -5.23 0.36
CA MET A 128 5.48 -5.92 0.19
C MET A 128 5.19 -6.23 -1.28
N SER A 129 5.30 -5.25 -2.19
CA SER A 129 5.12 -5.50 -3.64
C SER A 129 6.14 -6.49 -4.23
N ALA A 130 7.36 -6.56 -3.67
CA ALA A 130 8.34 -7.55 -4.10
C ALA A 130 8.00 -8.96 -3.57
N CYS A 131 7.42 -9.07 -2.37
CA CYS A 131 6.89 -10.32 -1.81
C CYS A 131 5.64 -10.80 -2.56
N GLU A 132 4.76 -9.91 -3.02
CA GLU A 132 3.63 -10.23 -3.90
C GLU A 132 4.11 -10.83 -5.23
N GLU A 133 5.10 -10.21 -5.89
CA GLU A 133 5.72 -10.77 -7.09
C GLU A 133 6.52 -12.07 -6.81
N GLU A 134 7.07 -12.27 -5.60
CA GLU A 134 7.65 -13.55 -5.17
C GLU A 134 6.57 -14.64 -5.14
N SER A 135 5.44 -14.37 -4.48
CA SER A 135 4.31 -15.31 -4.38
C SER A 135 3.74 -15.66 -5.76
N TRP A 136 3.46 -14.64 -6.59
CA TRP A 136 2.98 -14.83 -7.96
C TRP A 136 3.94 -15.66 -8.82
N LEU A 137 5.25 -15.42 -8.68
CA LEU A 137 6.27 -16.19 -9.38
C LEU A 137 6.32 -17.64 -8.89
N GLU A 138 6.11 -17.91 -7.60
CA GLU A 138 6.06 -19.27 -7.08
C GLU A 138 4.87 -20.06 -7.65
N ASP A 139 3.68 -19.46 -7.67
CA ASP A 139 2.50 -20.11 -8.26
C ASP A 139 2.67 -20.31 -9.77
N TYR A 140 3.22 -19.33 -10.50
CA TYR A 140 3.58 -19.50 -11.91
C TYR A 140 4.65 -20.58 -12.16
N ASN A 141 5.50 -20.90 -11.17
CA ASN A 141 6.46 -22.00 -11.28
C ASN A 141 5.85 -23.37 -10.93
N ARG A 142 4.73 -23.42 -10.19
CA ARG A 142 3.98 -24.65 -9.87
C ARG A 142 3.01 -25.04 -10.98
N ASP A 143 2.63 -24.12 -11.85
CA ASP A 143 1.74 -24.40 -12.98
C ASP A 143 2.42 -25.26 -14.07
N GLU A 144 2.05 -26.53 -14.15
CA GLU A 144 2.47 -27.46 -15.21
C GLU A 144 2.08 -26.97 -16.62
N ASN A 145 1.03 -26.15 -16.75
CA ASN A 145 0.54 -25.60 -18.01
C ASN A 145 1.22 -24.28 -18.43
N ARG A 146 2.23 -23.81 -17.68
CA ARG A 146 2.87 -22.50 -17.89
C ARG A 146 3.57 -22.31 -19.24
N TYR A 147 3.92 -23.40 -19.92
CA TYR A 147 4.59 -23.41 -21.23
C TYR A 147 3.66 -23.72 -22.41
N ASN A 148 2.35 -23.85 -22.16
CA ASN A 148 1.36 -24.06 -23.21
C ASN A 148 1.43 -22.91 -24.22
N ALA A 149 1.24 -23.21 -25.51
CA ALA A 149 1.22 -22.22 -26.60
C ALA A 149 -0.04 -21.32 -26.61
N SER A 150 -0.62 -21.09 -25.42
CA SER A 150 -1.78 -20.26 -25.17
C SER A 150 -1.49 -18.78 -25.44
N ARG A 151 -2.50 -18.07 -25.94
CA ARG A 151 -2.45 -16.62 -26.19
C ARG A 151 -2.21 -15.86 -24.88
N GLY A 152 -0.95 -15.49 -24.63
CA GLY A 152 -0.53 -14.77 -23.41
C GLY A 152 0.72 -15.34 -22.74
N ALA A 153 1.11 -16.59 -23.03
CA ALA A 153 2.25 -17.24 -22.36
C ALA A 153 3.56 -16.43 -22.41
N HIS A 154 3.84 -15.76 -23.55
CA HIS A 154 5.02 -14.91 -23.71
C HIS A 154 5.01 -13.65 -22.82
N LEU A 155 3.84 -13.17 -22.38
CA LEU A 155 3.71 -12.04 -21.47
C LEU A 155 3.93 -12.49 -20.03
N ASN A 156 3.35 -13.64 -19.65
CA ASN A 156 3.58 -14.26 -18.34
C ASN A 156 5.06 -14.61 -18.15
N LEU A 157 5.72 -15.16 -19.17
CA LEU A 157 7.16 -15.40 -19.15
C LEU A 157 7.97 -14.10 -18.96
N LYS A 158 7.59 -13.01 -19.64
CA LYS A 158 8.22 -11.69 -19.43
C LYS A 158 7.99 -11.13 -18.02
N ARG A 159 6.82 -11.36 -17.41
CA ARG A 159 6.58 -11.00 -15.99
C ARG A 159 7.44 -11.87 -15.08
N ALA A 160 7.53 -13.18 -15.32
CA ALA A 160 8.34 -14.09 -14.53
C ALA A 160 9.83 -13.71 -14.50
N GLU A 161 10.42 -13.28 -15.62
CA GLU A 161 11.81 -12.77 -15.61
C GLU A 161 11.96 -11.45 -14.84
N LYS A 162 10.96 -10.55 -14.90
CA LYS A 162 10.95 -9.33 -14.06
C LYS A 162 10.82 -9.67 -12.57
N ALA A 163 9.90 -10.56 -12.22
CA ALA A 163 9.67 -11.02 -10.86
C ALA A 163 10.94 -11.65 -10.28
N ARG A 164 11.65 -12.52 -11.03
CA ARG A 164 12.95 -13.09 -10.60
C ARG A 164 13.99 -12.01 -10.26
N ILE A 165 14.05 -10.92 -11.04
CA ILE A 165 14.96 -9.80 -10.77
C ILE A 165 14.56 -9.05 -9.48
N LEU A 166 13.26 -8.94 -9.18
CA LEU A 166 12.77 -8.35 -7.93
C LEU A 166 13.05 -9.27 -6.73
N VAL A 167 12.72 -10.56 -6.84
CA VAL A 167 12.95 -11.60 -5.81
C VAL A 167 14.42 -11.66 -5.37
N ASN A 168 15.34 -11.62 -6.34
CA ASN A 168 16.78 -11.59 -6.09
C ASN A 168 17.26 -10.31 -5.35
N LYS A 169 16.46 -9.23 -5.35
CA LYS A 169 16.75 -7.98 -4.63
C LYS A 169 16.12 -7.91 -3.24
N ILE A 170 15.15 -8.79 -2.93
CA ILE A 170 14.49 -8.78 -1.62
C ILE A 170 15.48 -8.87 -0.44
N PRO A 171 16.54 -9.71 -0.43
CA PRO A 171 17.46 -9.76 0.72
C PRO A 171 18.06 -8.38 1.04
N ALA A 172 18.65 -7.73 0.04
CA ALA A 172 19.25 -6.40 0.20
C ALA A 172 18.23 -5.30 0.55
N LEU A 173 16.96 -5.47 0.15
CA LEU A 173 15.88 -4.56 0.53
C LEU A 173 15.50 -4.74 2.01
N VAL A 174 15.40 -5.99 2.49
CA VAL A 174 15.19 -6.32 3.91
C VAL A 174 16.37 -5.82 4.75
N ASP A 175 17.61 -6.09 4.36
CA ASP A 175 18.81 -5.59 5.06
C ASP A 175 18.80 -4.06 5.20
N THR A 176 18.44 -3.37 4.11
CA THR A 176 18.32 -1.89 4.12
C THR A 176 17.18 -1.42 5.02
N LEU A 177 16.07 -2.14 5.05
CA LEU A 177 14.91 -1.80 5.86
C LEU A 177 15.21 -2.00 7.35
N VAL A 178 15.78 -3.14 7.73
CA VAL A 178 16.28 -3.42 9.10
C VAL A 178 17.26 -2.34 9.56
N ALA A 179 18.24 -1.97 8.71
CA ALA A 179 19.22 -0.94 9.06
C ALA A 179 18.58 0.45 9.29
N LYS A 180 17.61 0.85 8.45
CA LYS A 180 16.91 2.13 8.63
C LYS A 180 15.97 2.14 9.83
N THR A 181 15.23 1.06 10.04
CA THR A 181 14.35 0.90 11.20
C THR A 181 15.15 0.96 12.49
N ARG A 182 16.27 0.22 12.59
CA ARG A 182 17.16 0.30 13.77
C ARG A 182 17.70 1.71 14.01
N GLY A 183 18.15 2.41 12.96
CA GLY A 183 18.61 3.80 13.11
C GLY A 183 17.52 4.73 13.65
N TRP A 184 16.29 4.62 13.13
CA TRP A 184 15.15 5.40 13.61
C TRP A 184 14.76 5.06 15.05
N GLU A 185 14.79 3.78 15.44
CA GLU A 185 14.53 3.33 16.82
C GLU A 185 15.61 3.80 17.79
N GLU A 186 16.88 3.75 17.39
CA GLU A 186 18.03 4.22 18.18
C GLU A 186 18.02 5.75 18.37
N GLU A 187 17.65 6.51 17.34
CA GLU A 187 17.54 7.98 17.41
C GLU A 187 16.41 8.46 18.33
N ARG A 188 15.33 7.67 18.45
CA ARG A 188 14.08 8.08 19.13
C ARG A 188 13.79 7.36 20.44
N GLY A 189 14.46 6.24 20.71
CA GLY A 189 14.29 5.43 21.93
C GLY A 189 12.94 4.70 22.01
N ILE A 190 12.23 4.55 20.89
CA ILE A 190 10.94 3.86 20.79
C ILE A 190 10.94 2.90 19.61
N SER A 191 10.19 1.81 19.71
CA SER A 191 10.07 0.83 18.63
C SER A 191 9.23 1.35 17.46
N PHE A 192 9.67 1.04 16.24
CA PHE A 192 8.92 1.35 15.02
C PHE A 192 7.85 0.28 14.84
N THR A 193 6.60 0.61 15.19
CA THR A 193 5.44 -0.21 14.83
C THR A 193 4.94 0.14 13.42
N TYR A 194 4.26 -0.81 12.80
CA TYR A 194 3.47 -0.66 11.58
C TYR A 194 2.14 -1.35 11.86
N ASP A 195 1.05 -0.59 11.91
CA ASP A 195 -0.29 -1.08 12.27
C ASP A 195 -0.27 -1.92 13.56
N GLY A 196 0.33 -1.35 14.62
CA GLY A 196 0.48 -1.97 15.94
C GLY A 196 1.66 -2.96 16.08
N VAL A 197 2.14 -3.56 14.98
CA VAL A 197 3.15 -4.63 15.01
C VAL A 197 4.57 -4.07 14.86
N PRO A 198 5.56 -4.45 15.71
CA PRO A 198 6.96 -4.03 15.53
C PRO A 198 7.53 -4.47 14.18
N LEU A 199 8.00 -3.51 13.37
CA LEU A 199 8.44 -3.77 12.00
C LEU A 199 9.65 -4.73 11.93
N LEU A 200 10.58 -4.65 12.89
CA LEU A 200 11.69 -5.60 12.95
C LEU A 200 11.21 -7.05 13.15
N ALA A 201 10.18 -7.28 13.97
CA ALA A 201 9.63 -8.61 14.20
C ALA A 201 8.99 -9.20 12.93
N MET A 202 8.28 -8.38 12.14
CA MET A 202 7.72 -8.80 10.85
C MET A 202 8.82 -9.20 9.84
N LEU A 203 9.96 -8.50 9.87
CA LEU A 203 11.09 -8.79 8.98
C LEU A 203 11.85 -10.05 9.40
N ASP A 204 12.00 -10.28 10.70
CA ASP A 204 12.58 -11.51 11.25
C ASP A 204 11.68 -12.73 10.94
N GLU A 205 10.35 -12.61 11.08
CA GLU A 205 9.40 -13.66 10.70
C GLU A 205 9.45 -13.95 9.19
N TYR A 206 9.49 -12.91 8.35
CA TYR A 206 9.67 -13.08 6.91
C TYR A 206 10.98 -13.80 6.56
N ALA A 207 12.09 -13.44 7.21
CA ALA A 207 13.39 -14.08 6.99
C ALA A 207 13.35 -15.58 7.33
N MET A 208 12.72 -15.93 8.46
CA MET A 208 12.53 -17.32 8.89
C MET A 208 11.65 -18.11 7.90
N LEU A 209 10.49 -17.57 7.51
CA LEU A 209 9.58 -18.19 6.53
C LEU A 209 10.26 -18.39 5.17
N ARG A 210 11.10 -17.43 4.74
CA ARG A 210 11.85 -17.55 3.49
C ARG A 210 12.91 -18.64 3.57
N GLN A 211 13.67 -18.71 4.67
CA GLN A 211 14.66 -19.77 4.88
C GLN A 211 14.00 -21.15 4.88
N GLU A 212 12.89 -21.33 5.60
CA GLU A 212 12.17 -22.61 5.62
C GLU A 212 11.74 -23.05 4.20
N ARG A 213 11.28 -22.09 3.39
CA ARG A 213 10.88 -22.33 2.00
C ARG A 213 12.04 -22.76 1.11
N GLU A 214 13.22 -22.15 1.28
CA GLU A 214 14.43 -22.53 0.56
C GLU A 214 14.97 -23.90 1.01
N GLU A 215 14.90 -24.20 2.31
CA GLU A 215 15.22 -25.51 2.87
C GLU A 215 14.26 -26.60 2.38
N GLY A 216 12.96 -26.33 2.33
CA GLY A 216 11.97 -27.24 1.74
C GLY A 216 12.27 -27.54 0.28
N LYS A 217 12.55 -26.50 -0.54
CA LYS A 217 13.01 -26.65 -1.92
C LYS A 217 14.33 -27.44 -2.03
N ARG A 218 15.24 -27.33 -1.04
CA ARG A 218 16.49 -28.12 -0.97
C ARG A 218 16.22 -29.60 -0.64
N ARG A 219 15.43 -29.88 0.40
CA ARG A 219 15.01 -31.24 0.80
C ARG A 219 14.35 -31.98 -0.36
N MET A 220 13.45 -31.33 -1.10
CA MET A 220 12.81 -31.92 -2.29
C MET A 220 13.80 -32.25 -3.41
N ARG A 221 14.78 -31.38 -3.69
CA ARG A 221 15.83 -31.66 -4.68
C ARG A 221 16.71 -32.84 -4.26
N ASP A 222 17.06 -32.92 -2.99
CA ASP A 222 17.93 -34.00 -2.48
C ASP A 222 17.18 -35.34 -2.38
N GLN A 223 15.88 -35.33 -2.07
CA GLN A 223 15.01 -36.51 -2.20
C GLN A 223 14.89 -36.97 -3.67
N LYS A 224 14.73 -36.04 -4.63
CA LYS A 224 14.67 -36.38 -6.06
C LYS A 224 15.96 -37.04 -6.54
N LYS A 225 17.14 -36.51 -6.15
CA LYS A 225 18.44 -37.15 -6.44
C LYS A 225 18.52 -38.57 -5.89
N TYR A 226 18.03 -38.79 -4.66
CA TYR A 226 18.03 -40.12 -4.05
C TYR A 226 17.13 -41.11 -4.84
N GLN A 227 15.95 -40.68 -5.27
CA GLN A 227 15.07 -41.47 -6.13
C GLN A 227 15.70 -41.74 -7.50
N GLU A 228 16.34 -40.75 -8.12
CA GLU A 228 17.07 -40.88 -9.39
C GLU A 228 18.23 -41.88 -9.28
N LEU A 229 18.99 -41.86 -8.17
CA LEU A 229 20.06 -42.84 -7.90
C LEU A 229 19.50 -44.26 -7.74
N GLN A 230 18.41 -44.45 -6.98
CA GLN A 230 17.77 -45.75 -6.82
C GLN A 230 17.21 -46.30 -8.15
N HIS A 231 16.63 -45.43 -8.99
CA HIS A 231 16.16 -45.81 -10.33
C HIS A 231 17.34 -46.19 -11.24
N ALA A 232 18.43 -45.41 -11.22
CA ALA A 232 19.63 -45.70 -11.98
C ALA A 232 20.29 -47.02 -11.55
N GLU A 233 20.36 -47.33 -10.24
CA GLU A 233 20.85 -48.63 -9.75
C GLU A 233 19.98 -49.79 -10.28
N GLN A 234 18.65 -49.67 -10.22
CA GLN A 234 17.74 -50.68 -10.80
C GLN A 234 17.90 -50.82 -12.33
N GLU A 235 18.07 -49.71 -13.06
CA GLU A 235 18.34 -49.72 -14.49
C GLU A 235 19.74 -50.29 -14.83
N THR A 236 20.75 -50.18 -13.96
CA THR A 236 22.04 -50.86 -14.18
C THR A 236 21.97 -52.37 -13.95
N ILE A 237 21.01 -52.84 -13.13
CA ILE A 237 20.78 -54.27 -12.85
C ILE A 237 19.95 -54.91 -13.97
N PHE A 238 18.97 -54.20 -14.53
CA PHE A 238 18.11 -54.69 -15.63
C PHE A 238 18.53 -54.20 -17.03
N GLY A 239 19.53 -53.33 -17.11
CA GLY A 239 20.04 -52.75 -18.35
C GLY A 239 20.69 -53.79 -19.26
N SER A 240 20.13 -53.92 -20.47
CA SER A 240 20.64 -54.82 -21.51
C SER A 240 22.01 -54.37 -22.01
N LYS A 241 23.07 -54.97 -21.42
CA LYS A 241 24.46 -54.82 -21.85
C LYS A 241 24.59 -55.02 -23.37
N PRO A 242 25.08 -54.05 -24.15
CA PRO A 242 25.56 -54.32 -25.49
C PRO A 242 26.86 -55.12 -25.38
N SER A 243 26.80 -56.44 -25.64
CA SER A 243 27.97 -57.31 -25.62
C SER A 243 29.08 -56.81 -26.57
N PRO A 244 30.30 -56.55 -26.07
CA PRO A 244 31.42 -56.20 -26.93
C PRO A 244 31.98 -57.48 -27.58
N ALA A 245 31.53 -57.78 -28.80
CA ALA A 245 31.94 -58.99 -29.51
C ALA A 245 32.18 -58.74 -31.02
N ARG A 246 33.39 -58.31 -31.38
CA ARG A 246 34.05 -58.72 -32.64
C ARG A 246 35.58 -58.55 -32.55
N PRO A 247 36.37 -59.63 -32.76
CA PRO A 247 37.83 -59.57 -32.71
C PRO A 247 38.46 -59.08 -34.02
N VAL A 248 39.76 -58.79 -33.96
CA VAL A 248 40.57 -58.19 -35.02
C VAL A 248 41.16 -59.23 -35.98
N GLY A 249 41.02 -58.97 -37.29
CA GLY A 249 42.13 -59.11 -38.24
C GLY A 249 42.11 -60.25 -39.26
N THR A 250 42.38 -59.91 -40.52
CA THR A 250 43.36 -60.62 -41.38
C THR A 250 43.82 -59.77 -42.57
N LYS A 251 45.15 -59.71 -42.73
CA LYS A 251 46.01 -59.19 -43.82
C LYS A 251 45.36 -58.87 -45.19
N LYS A 252 45.79 -57.74 -45.77
CA LYS A 252 46.78 -57.73 -46.88
C LYS A 252 47.78 -56.56 -46.75
N VAL A 253 49.00 -56.81 -47.23
CA VAL A 253 50.18 -55.91 -47.27
C VAL A 253 50.63 -55.75 -48.73
N VAL A 254 51.48 -54.76 -49.00
CA VAL A 254 52.13 -54.30 -50.27
C VAL A 254 51.50 -52.98 -50.75
N GLY A 255 52.23 -51.88 -50.98
CA GLY A 255 53.68 -51.61 -50.90
C GLY A 255 53.97 -50.08 -50.91
N PRO A 256 55.25 -49.64 -50.85
CA PRO A 256 55.59 -48.34 -50.26
C PRO A 256 55.89 -47.19 -51.24
N ARG A 257 55.78 -45.94 -50.77
CA ARG A 257 56.67 -44.83 -51.16
C ARG A 257 56.70 -43.70 -50.11
N ALA A 258 57.77 -42.90 -50.15
CA ALA A 258 58.28 -42.11 -49.03
C ALA A 258 58.18 -40.58 -49.23
N ASN A 259 58.73 -39.84 -48.25
CA ASN A 259 58.77 -38.37 -48.07
C ASN A 259 57.44 -37.77 -47.54
N GLY A 260 57.40 -36.89 -46.55
CA GLY A 260 58.48 -36.33 -45.70
C GLY A 260 58.23 -34.84 -45.38
N GLY A 261 58.30 -34.45 -44.11
CA GLY A 261 58.24 -33.04 -43.68
C GLY A 261 56.99 -32.63 -42.86
N PRO A 262 57.14 -32.00 -41.66
CA PRO A 262 56.03 -31.62 -40.80
C PRO A 262 55.74 -30.10 -40.77
N ASN A 263 54.47 -29.70 -40.90
CA ASN A 263 53.83 -28.57 -40.17
C ASN A 263 52.42 -28.28 -40.73
N GLY A 264 51.53 -27.74 -39.88
CA GLY A 264 50.30 -27.07 -40.33
C GLY A 264 49.00 -27.53 -39.68
N THR A 265 48.62 -26.89 -38.57
CA THR A 265 47.27 -26.94 -37.99
C THR A 265 46.20 -26.32 -38.92
N PRO A 266 44.98 -26.89 -39.05
CA PRO A 266 43.87 -26.22 -39.71
C PRO A 266 42.77 -25.78 -38.72
N SER A 267 42.95 -24.63 -38.08
CA SER A 267 41.83 -23.91 -37.45
C SER A 267 40.93 -23.33 -38.54
N ARG A 268 39.80 -23.99 -38.82
CA ARG A 268 38.79 -23.50 -39.76
C ARG A 268 38.00 -22.35 -39.16
N ARG A 269 38.31 -21.11 -39.57
CA ARG A 269 37.43 -19.95 -39.39
C ARG A 269 37.31 -19.22 -40.73
N LEU A 270 36.20 -19.46 -41.44
CA LEU A 270 35.88 -18.72 -42.66
C LEU A 270 35.37 -17.33 -42.28
N SER A 271 35.97 -16.31 -42.88
CA SER A 271 35.43 -14.96 -42.99
C SER A 271 35.23 -14.67 -44.47
N LEU A 272 34.13 -14.00 -44.81
CA LEU A 272 33.94 -13.34 -46.10
C LEU A 272 33.52 -11.90 -45.81
N ASN A 273 34.32 -10.98 -46.33
CA ASN A 273 34.23 -9.53 -46.13
C ASN A 273 33.67 -8.83 -47.38
N ALA A 274 33.43 -7.52 -47.26
CA ALA A 274 33.11 -6.53 -48.32
C ALA A 274 31.68 -6.62 -48.90
N HIS A 275 30.95 -5.52 -49.18
CA HIS A 275 31.15 -4.07 -49.03
C HIS A 275 29.75 -3.36 -49.07
N GLN A 276 29.52 -2.05 -48.84
CA GLN A 276 30.39 -0.87 -48.68
C GLN A 276 29.73 0.20 -47.73
N ASN A 277 30.12 1.48 -47.84
CA ASN A 277 29.59 2.65 -47.11
C ASN A 277 28.23 3.17 -47.59
N GLY A 278 27.54 3.98 -46.75
CA GLY A 278 26.38 4.77 -47.20
C GLY A 278 25.68 5.63 -46.13
N SER A 279 26.38 6.49 -45.38
CA SER A 279 25.75 7.38 -44.39
C SER A 279 24.97 8.53 -45.06
N ARG A 280 23.67 8.68 -44.74
CA ARG A 280 23.02 10.01 -44.63
C ARG A 280 21.66 9.98 -43.93
N SER A 281 21.41 11.03 -43.16
CA SER A 281 20.22 11.32 -42.35
C SER A 281 19.08 11.97 -43.16
N VAL A 282 17.81 11.62 -42.88
CA VAL A 282 16.66 12.53 -43.03
C VAL A 282 15.64 12.28 -41.89
N VAL A 283 15.09 13.38 -41.37
CA VAL A 283 14.07 13.50 -40.32
C VAL A 283 12.68 13.05 -40.81
N LYS A 284 11.85 12.45 -39.94
CA LYS A 284 10.39 12.66 -40.03
C LYS A 284 9.66 12.51 -38.68
N ASP A 285 8.79 13.48 -38.41
CA ASP A 285 7.84 13.54 -37.30
C ASP A 285 6.95 12.30 -37.13
N GLY A 286 6.53 12.08 -35.87
CA GLY A 286 5.66 10.99 -35.47
C GLY A 286 4.85 11.27 -34.20
N LYS A 287 4.31 12.50 -34.07
CA LYS A 287 3.38 12.90 -33.00
C LYS A 287 2.27 11.85 -32.80
N ARG A 288 2.08 11.38 -31.57
CA ARG A 288 0.89 10.64 -31.16
C ARG A 288 0.55 10.94 -29.70
N ASP A 289 -0.75 11.09 -29.45
CA ASP A 289 -1.25 11.82 -28.29
C ASP A 289 -1.28 11.02 -27.00
N LEU A 290 -1.20 11.76 -25.89
CA LEU A 290 -1.49 11.28 -24.55
C LEU A 290 -2.99 11.01 -24.41
N ARG A 291 -3.36 9.84 -23.89
CA ARG A 291 -4.63 9.63 -23.19
C ARG A 291 -4.35 8.99 -21.83
N PRO A 292 -4.87 9.55 -20.72
CA PRO A 292 -4.84 8.87 -19.44
C PRO A 292 -5.86 7.73 -19.42
N VAL A 293 -5.49 6.60 -18.82
CA VAL A 293 -6.40 5.49 -18.51
C VAL A 293 -6.49 5.39 -16.99
N ALA A 294 -7.67 5.69 -16.46
CA ALA A 294 -8.05 5.53 -15.06
C ALA A 294 -8.78 4.18 -14.85
N PRO A 295 -8.93 3.68 -13.61
CA PRO A 295 -9.13 2.25 -13.35
C PRO A 295 -10.58 1.77 -13.53
N MET A 296 -10.72 0.48 -13.85
CA MET A 296 -12.00 -0.24 -13.88
C MET A 296 -12.20 -0.99 -12.56
N ASN A 297 -13.00 -0.42 -11.66
CA ASN A 297 -13.66 -1.18 -10.59
C ASN A 297 -14.87 -1.89 -11.19
N TYR A 298 -15.05 -3.18 -10.89
CA TYR A 298 -16.23 -3.96 -11.27
C TYR A 298 -17.05 -4.27 -10.02
N VAL A 299 -18.24 -3.66 -9.92
CA VAL A 299 -19.28 -4.03 -8.95
C VAL A 299 -20.50 -4.43 -9.76
N GLU A 300 -20.92 -5.69 -9.60
CA GLU A 300 -21.99 -6.28 -10.39
C GLU A 300 -23.34 -6.05 -9.71
N MET A 301 -24.12 -5.08 -10.20
CA MET A 301 -25.50 -4.87 -9.76
C MET A 301 -26.45 -5.74 -10.58
N ALA A 302 -27.19 -6.61 -9.89
CA ALA A 302 -28.29 -7.38 -10.48
C ALA A 302 -29.45 -6.45 -10.88
N LYS A 303 -30.10 -6.75 -12.01
CA LYS A 303 -31.22 -5.97 -12.54
C LYS A 303 -32.55 -6.39 -11.91
N GLU A 304 -33.31 -5.40 -11.45
CA GLU A 304 -34.78 -5.49 -11.41
C GLU A 304 -35.35 -5.47 -12.83
N ASP A 305 -36.50 -6.10 -13.02
CA ASP A 305 -37.35 -5.93 -14.20
C ASP A 305 -38.82 -5.74 -13.75
N ALA A 306 -39.61 -5.02 -14.54
CA ALA A 306 -40.65 -4.14 -14.00
C ALA A 306 -42.12 -4.57 -14.22
N ALA A 307 -43.03 -3.69 -13.74
CA ALA A 307 -44.42 -3.46 -14.20
C ALA A 307 -45.60 -4.12 -13.45
N SER A 308 -46.02 -3.43 -12.38
CA SER A 308 -47.36 -2.82 -12.21
C SER A 308 -48.63 -3.51 -12.74
N HIS A 309 -49.66 -3.59 -11.87
CA HIS A 309 -51.04 -3.33 -12.28
C HIS A 309 -51.79 -2.51 -11.21
N ILE A 310 -52.70 -1.65 -11.65
CA ILE A 310 -53.44 -0.68 -10.84
C ILE A 310 -54.93 -1.06 -10.85
N SER A 311 -55.57 -1.04 -9.68
CA SER A 311 -57.01 -0.73 -9.57
C SER A 311 -57.31 -0.32 -8.13
N GLY A 312 -58.02 0.79 -7.94
CA GLY A 312 -58.48 1.23 -6.62
C GLY A 312 -60.00 1.30 -6.58
N THR A 313 -60.57 1.38 -5.38
CA THR A 313 -61.87 2.00 -5.07
C THR A 313 -61.98 2.19 -3.57
N ASP A 314 -62.49 3.35 -3.14
CA ASP A 314 -62.75 3.69 -1.74
C ASP A 314 -63.76 2.75 -1.06
N THR A 315 -63.65 2.62 0.28
CA THR A 315 -64.79 2.88 1.19
C THR A 315 -64.36 2.92 2.67
N VAL A 316 -64.74 4.02 3.32
CA VAL A 316 -64.85 4.27 4.78
C VAL A 316 -66.37 4.34 5.07
N PRO A 317 -66.95 4.16 6.30
CA PRO A 317 -66.38 4.07 7.67
C PRO A 317 -66.89 2.87 8.52
N ALA A 318 -66.37 2.72 9.76
CA ALA A 318 -67.16 2.85 11.01
C ALA A 318 -66.38 2.42 12.28
N SER A 319 -66.41 3.26 13.32
CA SER A 319 -66.13 2.89 14.72
C SER A 319 -67.34 2.15 15.34
N PRO A 320 -67.19 1.48 16.50
CA PRO A 320 -67.15 2.19 17.79
C PRO A 320 -65.76 2.28 18.43
#